data_AF-A0AAE0W8L8-F1
#
_entry.id   AF-A0AAE0W8L8-F1
#
_cell.length_a   1.000
_cell.length_b   1.000
_cell.length_c   1.000
_cell.angle_alpha   90.00
_cell.angle_beta   90.00
_cell.angle_gamma   90.00
#
_symmetry.space_group_name_H-M   'P 1'
#
loop_
_entity.id
_entity.type
_entity.pdbx_description
1 polymer ?
#
loop_
_entity_poly.entity_id
_entity_poly.type
_entity_poly.pdbx_seq_one_letter_code
_entity_poly.pdbx_strand_id
1 'polypeptide(L)'
;MALPVMVYLLGISPVQSTVYSLFTVGTVSALGALNYIRNGRVNLKSVITFAVPSFITVYITRRLIVPEIPPVVWEADNFQITRETAVMLLFAVLMMAAAVFMIRSRETDRSDADKGTVGMSRTLLIAAEGAGVGMLTGILGAGGGFLIIPSLVLLSKLTMKEAVGTSLTIIAINSLTGFIGDIHAGQYIDWLFLLSFTGIAMAGIFVGSYFSGLISEQKLKNYSAGIHMKIEQIYTGCLAQGSYYIHSKGEGVVIDPLREVTPYLERAKADNVRIKYIFETHFHADFVSGHVTLAEKTGAQIVYGPGATPAFKAHTSKDGEIFKVGDITFKLLHTPGHTMESSVFLLSDEQGREHAVFTGDTLFLGDVGRPDLAQKGAELTQEDLASYLYDSLRKKIMPLPDSVIVYPAHGAGSACGKNMMKETYDTLGNQKK
;
A
#
# COMPACT_ATOMS: atom_id res chain seq x y z
N MET A 1 21.06 8.02 3.69
CA MET A 1 21.56 8.17 2.31
C MET A 1 23.00 8.67 2.21
N ALA A 2 23.58 9.32 3.24
CA ALA A 2 24.96 9.84 3.17
C ALA A 2 26.01 8.77 2.82
N LEU A 3 25.99 7.61 3.51
CA LEU A 3 26.94 6.52 3.26
C LEU A 3 26.94 6.01 1.80
N PRO A 4 25.80 5.58 1.20
CA PRO A 4 25.79 5.18 -0.22
C PRO A 4 26.23 6.28 -1.19
N VAL A 5 25.90 7.55 -0.92
CA VAL A 5 26.31 8.68 -1.75
C VAL A 5 27.83 8.81 -1.76
N MET A 6 28.47 8.76 -0.59
CA MET A 6 29.93 8.87 -0.49
C MET A 6 30.64 7.69 -1.15
N VAL A 7 30.14 6.48 -0.96
CA VAL A 7 30.76 5.26 -1.52
C VAL A 7 30.56 5.18 -3.02
N TYR A 8 29.33 5.26 -3.50
CA TYR A 8 29.00 4.95 -4.90
C TYR A 8 29.08 6.16 -5.83
N LEU A 9 28.79 7.37 -5.34
CA LEU A 9 28.83 8.57 -6.19
C LEU A 9 30.15 9.33 -6.08
N LEU A 10 30.78 9.33 -4.90
CA LEU A 10 32.02 10.08 -4.66
C LEU A 10 33.27 9.18 -4.59
N GLY A 11 33.11 7.86 -4.62
CA GLY A 11 34.23 6.90 -4.63
C GLY A 11 35.05 6.89 -3.34
N ILE A 12 34.49 7.36 -2.22
CA ILE A 12 35.15 7.37 -0.92
C ILE A 12 35.08 5.97 -0.31
N SER A 13 36.15 5.52 0.34
CA SER A 13 36.18 4.18 0.95
C SER A 13 35.01 4.00 1.94
N PRO A 14 34.40 2.80 2.02
CA PRO A 14 33.29 2.56 2.94
C PRO A 14 33.61 2.90 4.40
N VAL A 15 34.81 2.56 4.89
CA VAL A 15 35.23 2.86 6.27
C VAL A 15 35.25 4.37 6.52
N GLN A 16 35.90 5.15 5.65
CA GLN A 16 35.97 6.61 5.79
C GLN A 16 34.59 7.26 5.61
N SER A 17 33.79 6.74 4.68
CA SER A 17 32.41 7.17 4.47
C SER A 17 31.54 6.96 5.71
N THR A 18 31.78 5.91 6.50
CA THR A 18 31.05 5.72 7.77
C THR A 18 31.35 6.83 8.78
N VAL A 19 32.61 7.29 8.86
CA VAL A 19 33.04 8.38 9.76
C VAL A 19 32.38 9.70 9.33
N TYR A 20 32.48 10.03 8.04
CA TYR A 20 31.90 11.26 7.51
C TYR A 20 30.36 11.25 7.59
N SER A 21 29.73 10.10 7.31
CA SER A 21 28.29 9.93 7.45
C SER A 21 27.81 10.19 8.87
N LEU A 22 28.53 9.75 9.91
CA LEU A 22 28.15 10.00 11.30
C LEU A 22 28.15 11.50 11.64
N PHE A 23 29.16 12.25 11.21
CA PHE A 23 29.19 13.69 11.43
C PHE A 23 28.10 14.41 10.64
N THR A 24 27.99 14.13 9.33
CA THR A 24 27.00 14.78 8.46
C THR A 24 25.58 14.48 8.95
N VAL A 25 25.22 13.21 9.16
CA VAL A 25 23.89 12.81 9.63
C VAL A 25 23.63 13.36 11.03
N GLY A 26 24.61 13.32 11.93
CA GLY A 26 24.48 13.88 13.28
C GLY A 26 24.14 15.38 13.27
N THR A 27 24.85 16.15 12.45
CA THR A 27 24.66 17.61 12.33
C THR A 27 23.33 17.95 11.67
N VAL A 28 23.00 17.26 10.57
CA VAL A 28 21.73 17.39 9.84
C VAL A 28 20.54 17.05 10.74
N SER A 29 20.62 15.94 11.48
CA SER A 29 19.56 15.52 12.39
C SER A 29 19.43 16.44 13.59
N ALA A 30 20.53 17.01 14.10
CA ALA A 30 20.48 18.01 15.17
C ALA A 30 19.67 19.25 14.73
N LEU A 31 19.94 19.77 13.53
CA LEU A 31 19.18 20.90 12.97
C LEU A 31 17.71 20.54 12.72
N GLY A 32 17.45 19.36 12.14
CA GLY A 32 16.08 18.88 11.93
C GLY A 32 15.29 18.72 13.23
N ALA A 33 15.95 18.25 14.30
CA ALA A 33 15.33 18.05 15.60
C ALA A 33 14.89 19.37 16.26
N LEU A 34 15.58 20.49 16.00
CA LEU A 34 15.26 21.79 16.62
C LEU A 34 13.80 22.20 16.42
N ASN A 35 13.25 22.00 15.22
CA ASN A 35 11.85 22.32 14.93
C ASN A 35 10.89 21.43 15.74
N TYR A 36 11.20 20.15 15.91
CA TYR A 36 10.36 19.23 16.68
C TYR A 36 10.44 19.51 18.18
N ILE A 37 11.63 19.84 18.69
CA ILE A 37 11.84 20.24 20.09
C ILE A 37 11.05 21.51 20.40
N ARG A 38 11.16 22.55 19.55
CA ARG A 38 10.43 23.81 19.71
C ARG A 38 8.90 23.63 19.71
N ASN A 39 8.40 22.66 18.95
CA ASN A 39 6.98 22.35 18.88
C ASN A 39 6.49 21.35 19.95
N GLY A 40 7.34 20.96 20.91
CA GLY A 40 6.98 20.02 21.97
C GLY A 40 6.68 18.59 21.47
N ARG A 41 7.17 18.21 20.28
CA ARG A 41 6.91 16.91 19.63
C ARG A 41 8.02 15.89 19.86
N VAL A 42 8.76 16.01 20.96
CA VAL A 42 9.86 15.12 21.33
C VAL A 42 9.58 14.51 22.69
N ASN A 43 9.60 13.18 22.77
CA ASN A 43 9.40 12.47 24.02
C ASN A 43 10.75 12.31 24.74
N LEU A 44 11.05 13.22 25.66
CA LEU A 44 12.34 13.27 26.34
C LEU A 44 12.65 11.99 27.14
N LYS A 45 11.64 11.35 27.74
CA LYS A 45 11.81 10.08 28.45
C LYS A 45 12.33 8.98 27.51
N SER A 46 11.77 8.90 26.30
CA SER A 46 12.21 7.94 25.29
C SER A 46 13.60 8.29 24.76
N VAL A 47 13.90 9.58 24.57
CA VAL A 47 15.27 10.03 24.22
C VAL A 47 16.26 9.52 25.25
N ILE A 48 16.04 9.77 26.54
CA ILE A 48 17.00 9.36 27.59
C ILE A 48 17.11 7.83 27.65
N THR A 49 15.97 7.14 27.69
CA THR A 49 15.94 5.67 27.83
C THR A 49 16.63 4.95 26.68
N PHE A 50 16.53 5.49 25.46
CA PHE A 50 17.10 4.89 24.25
C PHE A 50 18.52 5.42 23.96
N ALA A 51 18.73 6.73 24.03
CA ALA A 51 19.98 7.37 23.64
C ALA A 51 21.11 7.06 24.61
N VAL A 52 20.88 6.90 25.92
CA VAL A 52 21.99 6.64 26.87
C VAL A 52 22.67 5.28 26.63
N PRO A 53 21.94 4.14 26.57
CA PRO A 53 22.55 2.86 26.21
C PRO A 53 23.15 2.86 24.80
N SER A 54 22.47 3.52 23.86
CA SER A 54 22.94 3.64 22.49
C SER A 54 24.21 4.48 22.37
N PHE A 55 24.32 5.57 23.12
CA PHE A 55 25.49 6.45 23.17
C PHE A 55 26.74 5.67 23.60
N ILE A 56 26.62 4.90 24.69
CA ILE A 56 27.71 4.10 25.24
C ILE A 56 28.18 3.07 24.22
N THR A 57 27.23 2.32 23.65
CA THR A 57 27.54 1.27 22.67
C THR A 57 28.10 1.82 21.38
N VAL A 58 27.59 2.94 20.85
CA VAL A 58 28.15 3.61 19.67
C VAL A 58 29.59 4.04 19.93
N TYR A 59 29.86 4.71 21.06
CA TYR A 59 31.20 5.18 21.41
C TYR A 59 32.19 4.02 21.54
N ILE A 60 31.83 2.97 22.28
CA ILE A 60 32.65 1.76 22.43
C ILE A 60 32.90 1.11 21.08
N THR A 61 31.86 0.97 20.26
CA THR A 61 31.97 0.35 18.95
C THR A 61 32.94 1.11 18.06
N ARG A 62 32.83 2.44 18.01
CA ARG A 62 33.66 3.30 17.17
C ARG A 62 35.10 3.41 17.65
N ARG A 63 35.29 3.50 18.97
CA ARG A 63 36.61 3.64 19.57
C ARG A 63 37.39 2.33 19.66
N LEU A 64 36.73 1.22 19.98
CA LEU A 64 37.39 -0.03 20.35
C LEU A 64 37.11 -1.18 19.36
N ILE A 65 35.91 -1.28 18.79
CA ILE A 65 35.55 -2.44 17.96
C ILE A 65 35.95 -2.22 16.49
N VAL A 66 35.53 -1.11 15.89
CA VAL A 66 35.75 -0.81 14.46
C VAL A 66 37.24 -0.77 14.08
N PRO A 67 38.15 -0.19 14.89
CA PRO A 67 39.58 -0.19 14.55
C PRO A 67 40.20 -1.60 14.49
N GLU A 68 39.73 -2.51 15.35
CA GLU A 68 40.24 -3.88 15.53
C GLU A 68 39.74 -4.89 14.47
N ILE A 69 38.76 -4.52 13.63
CA ILE A 69 38.26 -5.43 12.58
C ILE A 69 39.39 -5.68 11.57
N PRO A 70 39.85 -6.90 11.26
CA PRO A 70 40.98 -7.09 10.34
C PRO A 70 40.67 -6.55 8.92
N PRO A 71 41.69 -6.12 8.12
CA PRO A 71 41.48 -5.66 6.75
C PRO A 71 40.82 -6.71 5.86
N VAL A 72 41.14 -7.98 6.08
CA VAL A 72 40.50 -9.15 5.48
C VAL A 72 39.74 -9.88 6.57
N VAL A 73 38.42 -9.94 6.44
CA VAL A 73 37.52 -10.59 7.42
C VAL A 73 37.37 -12.07 7.10
N TRP A 74 37.40 -12.43 5.82
CA TRP A 74 37.32 -13.81 5.35
C TRP A 74 38.03 -13.97 4.01
N GLU A 75 38.65 -15.12 3.79
CA GLU A 75 39.38 -15.45 2.57
C GLU A 75 39.08 -16.90 2.18
N ALA A 76 38.78 -17.10 0.90
CA ALA A 76 38.64 -18.39 0.22
C ALA A 76 39.40 -18.34 -1.11
N ASP A 77 39.64 -19.51 -1.73
CA ASP A 77 40.57 -19.69 -2.86
C ASP A 77 40.42 -18.68 -4.02
N ASN A 78 39.22 -18.13 -4.25
CA ASN A 78 38.95 -17.13 -5.29
C ASN A 78 38.18 -15.88 -4.80
N PHE A 79 37.99 -15.70 -3.49
CA PHE A 79 37.16 -14.62 -2.96
C PHE A 79 37.64 -14.13 -1.60
N GLN A 80 37.81 -12.81 -1.50
CA GLN A 80 38.19 -12.14 -0.26
C GLN A 80 37.08 -11.18 0.17
N ILE A 81 36.65 -11.29 1.42
CA ILE A 81 35.78 -10.31 2.07
C ILE A 81 36.67 -9.35 2.84
N THR A 82 36.88 -8.17 2.28
CA THR A 82 37.53 -7.07 2.97
C THR A 82 36.62 -6.46 4.03
N ARG A 83 37.20 -5.75 5.00
CA ARG A 83 36.46 -4.95 6.00
C ARG A 83 35.41 -4.05 5.33
N GLU A 84 35.78 -3.42 4.22
CA GLU A 84 34.90 -2.55 3.44
C GLU A 84 33.68 -3.29 2.88
N THR A 85 33.93 -4.45 2.27
CA THR A 85 32.87 -5.32 1.71
C THR A 85 31.96 -5.82 2.82
N ALA A 86 32.50 -6.22 3.97
CA ALA A 86 31.73 -6.67 5.12
C ALA A 86 30.77 -5.59 5.65
N VAL A 87 31.24 -4.35 5.78
CA VAL A 87 30.40 -3.22 6.21
C VAL A 87 29.27 -2.96 5.21
N MET A 88 29.57 -3.00 3.90
CA MET A 88 28.57 -2.78 2.86
C MET A 88 27.55 -3.93 2.76
N LEU A 89 27.98 -5.19 2.92
CA LEU A 89 27.08 -6.34 2.98
C LEU A 89 26.16 -6.27 4.20
N LEU A 90 26.70 -5.95 5.38
CA LEU A 90 25.91 -5.76 6.59
C LEU A 90 24.89 -4.62 6.41
N PHE A 91 25.30 -3.50 5.80
CA PHE A 91 24.42 -2.40 5.47
C PHE A 91 23.28 -2.86 4.55
N ALA A 92 23.58 -3.59 3.47
CA ALA A 92 22.59 -4.07 2.52
C ALA A 92 21.56 -5.02 3.17
N VAL A 93 22.02 -5.99 3.98
CA VAL A 93 21.14 -6.92 4.71
C VAL A 93 20.21 -6.15 5.66
N LEU A 94 20.74 -5.20 6.42
CA LEU A 94 19.94 -4.41 7.35
C LEU A 94 18.94 -3.49 6.64
N MET A 95 19.31 -2.89 5.52
CA MET A 95 18.39 -2.08 4.72
C MET A 95 17.27 -2.93 4.12
N MET A 96 17.56 -4.14 3.65
CA MET A 96 16.55 -5.07 3.15
C MET A 96 15.60 -5.53 4.27
N ALA A 97 16.15 -5.87 5.45
CA ALA A 97 15.34 -6.23 6.62
C ALA A 97 14.42 -5.08 7.05
N ALA A 98 14.93 -3.85 7.10
CA ALA A 98 14.15 -2.67 7.44
C ALA A 98 13.05 -2.39 6.40
N ALA A 99 13.34 -2.53 5.12
CA ALA A 99 12.35 -2.37 4.05
C ALA A 99 11.23 -3.40 4.16
N VAL A 100 11.56 -4.68 4.37
CA VAL A 100 10.56 -5.75 4.56
C VAL A 100 9.70 -5.48 5.79
N PHE A 101 10.30 -5.04 6.90
CA PHE A 101 9.57 -4.71 8.13
C PHE A 101 8.59 -3.55 7.91
N MET A 102 9.06 -2.48 7.24
CA MET A 102 8.24 -1.30 6.94
C MET A 102 7.06 -1.62 6.00
N ILE A 103 7.27 -2.49 5.01
CA ILE A 103 6.21 -2.90 4.05
C ILE A 103 5.18 -3.81 4.71
N ARG A 104 5.61 -4.72 5.59
CA ARG A 104 4.72 -5.69 6.25
C ARG A 104 4.00 -5.15 7.47
N SER A 105 4.40 -3.99 7.99
CA SER A 105 3.74 -3.31 9.10
C SER A 105 2.36 -2.82 8.67
N ARG A 106 1.36 -3.72 8.75
CA ARG A 106 -0.05 -3.40 8.49
C ARG A 106 -0.53 -2.40 9.55
N GLU A 107 -1.24 -1.38 9.08
CA GLU A 107 -1.86 -0.33 9.89
C GLU A 107 -3.10 -0.87 10.63
N THR A 108 -2.98 -2.02 11.29
CA THR A 108 -4.06 -2.62 12.07
C THR A 108 -4.25 -1.83 13.37
N ASP A 109 -5.42 -1.20 13.48
CA ASP A 109 -6.09 -0.70 14.68
C ASP A 109 -5.21 0.01 15.71
N ARG A 110 -4.93 1.29 15.43
CA ARG A 110 -4.33 2.25 16.38
C ARG A 110 -5.38 3.12 17.07
N SER A 111 -6.49 2.51 17.48
CA SER A 111 -7.38 3.05 18.50
C SER A 111 -6.97 2.43 19.82
N ASP A 112 -6.70 3.26 20.84
CA ASP A 112 -6.35 2.90 22.22
C ASP A 112 -4.84 2.88 22.53
N ALA A 113 -4.25 4.08 22.43
CA ALA A 113 -3.07 4.42 23.22
C ALA A 113 -3.47 4.58 24.70
N ASP A 114 -3.61 3.45 25.40
CA ASP A 114 -3.68 3.43 26.86
C ASP A 114 -2.40 4.05 27.43
N LYS A 115 -2.55 5.16 28.17
CA LYS A 115 -1.49 5.89 28.87
C LYS A 115 -1.08 5.15 30.16
N GLY A 116 -0.88 3.83 30.05
CA GLY A 116 -0.41 2.99 31.15
C GLY A 116 1.07 3.23 31.44
N THR A 117 1.41 3.38 32.72
CA THR A 117 2.76 3.52 33.24
C THR A 117 3.72 2.45 32.67
N VAL A 118 4.85 2.90 32.13
CA VAL A 118 5.90 2.01 31.60
C VAL A 118 6.47 1.17 32.74
N GLY A 119 6.09 -0.10 32.82
CA GLY A 119 6.65 -1.06 33.78
C GLY A 119 8.16 -1.28 33.55
N MET A 120 8.89 -1.57 34.62
CA MET A 120 10.36 -1.75 34.64
C MET A 120 10.90 -2.70 33.55
N SER A 121 10.14 -3.75 33.20
CA SER A 121 10.47 -4.69 32.12
C SER A 121 10.48 -4.05 30.73
N ARG A 122 9.58 -3.11 30.43
CA ARG A 122 9.54 -2.41 29.13
C ARG A 122 10.67 -1.38 29.00
N THR A 123 11.01 -0.67 30.07
CA THR A 123 12.15 0.26 30.07
C THR A 123 13.46 -0.48 29.80
N LEU A 124 13.63 -1.66 30.40
CA LEU A 124 14.80 -2.51 30.16
C LEU A 124 14.89 -2.99 28.71
N LEU A 125 13.75 -3.38 28.12
CA LEU A 125 13.67 -3.82 26.72
C LEU A 125 14.07 -2.69 25.76
N ILE A 126 13.54 -1.48 25.96
CA ILE A 126 13.88 -0.30 25.16
C ILE A 126 15.36 0.05 25.29
N ALA A 127 15.93 -0.07 26.49
CA ALA A 127 17.35 0.17 26.72
C ALA A 127 18.24 -0.87 26.03
N ALA A 128 17.85 -2.15 26.06
CA ALA A 128 18.57 -3.24 25.39
C ALA A 128 18.53 -3.08 23.86
N GLU A 129 17.38 -2.70 23.31
CA GLU A 129 17.27 -2.39 21.88
C GLU A 129 18.09 -1.15 21.52
N GLY A 130 18.05 -0.10 22.35
CA GLY A 130 18.90 1.08 22.18
C GLY A 130 20.39 0.72 22.12
N ALA A 131 20.85 -0.20 22.97
CA ALA A 131 22.20 -0.74 22.91
C ALA A 131 22.48 -1.51 21.61
N GLY A 132 21.56 -2.37 21.16
CA GLY A 132 21.70 -3.11 19.91
C GLY A 132 21.74 -2.22 18.67
N VAL A 133 20.80 -1.28 18.57
CA VAL A 133 20.75 -0.27 17.50
C VAL A 133 21.98 0.64 17.56
N GLY A 134 22.46 0.98 18.75
CA GLY A 134 23.68 1.73 18.96
C GLY A 134 24.91 1.01 18.43
N MET A 135 25.08 -0.27 18.75
CA MET A 135 26.17 -1.09 18.20
C MET A 135 26.10 -1.15 16.67
N LEU A 136 24.91 -1.41 16.08
CA LEU A 136 24.74 -1.45 14.63
C LEU A 136 25.02 -0.10 13.97
N THR A 137 24.57 0.99 14.58
CA THR A 137 24.86 2.37 14.13
C THR A 137 26.35 2.66 14.21
N GLY A 138 27.00 2.19 15.27
CA GLY A 138 28.44 2.23 15.46
C GLY A 138 29.18 1.49 14.34
N ILE A 139 28.78 0.28 13.97
CA ILE A 139 29.48 -0.45 12.89
C ILE A 139 29.24 0.21 11.53
N LEU A 140 28.00 0.58 11.23
CA LEU A 140 27.60 1.03 9.89
C LEU A 140 27.82 2.51 9.59
N GLY A 141 27.82 3.37 10.61
CA GLY A 141 27.89 4.83 10.44
C GLY A 141 26.66 5.46 9.78
N ALA A 142 25.53 4.75 9.77
CA ALA A 142 24.32 5.14 9.03
C ALA A 142 23.29 5.96 9.86
N GLY A 143 23.65 6.37 11.09
CA GLY A 143 22.78 7.12 12.00
C GLY A 143 21.59 6.35 12.60
N GLY A 144 21.26 5.15 12.12
CA GLY A 144 20.31 4.23 12.76
C GLY A 144 18.83 4.58 12.63
N GLY A 145 18.47 5.69 11.98
CA GLY A 145 17.08 6.20 11.96
C GLY A 145 16.02 5.24 11.42
N PHE A 146 16.40 4.37 10.48
CA PHE A 146 15.51 3.35 9.92
C PHE A 146 15.15 2.23 10.90
N LEU A 147 15.97 1.99 11.95
CA LEU A 147 15.69 1.06 13.04
C LEU A 147 15.03 1.76 14.23
N ILE A 148 15.43 3.01 14.50
CA ILE A 148 14.96 3.78 15.65
C ILE A 148 13.46 4.09 15.54
N ILE A 149 12.97 4.52 14.37
CA ILE A 149 11.56 4.91 14.21
C ILE A 149 10.61 3.72 14.47
N PRO A 150 10.78 2.55 13.83
CA PRO A 150 9.96 1.37 14.13
C PRO A 150 9.97 0.98 15.62
N SER A 151 11.15 0.94 16.24
CA SER A 151 11.32 0.64 17.67
C SER A 151 10.48 1.57 18.55
N LEU A 152 10.61 2.89 18.35
CA LEU A 152 9.89 3.89 19.13
C LEU A 152 8.37 3.81 18.96
N VAL A 153 7.91 3.51 17.75
CA VAL A 153 6.48 3.38 17.46
C VAL A 153 5.90 2.12 18.11
N LEU A 154 6.62 1.01 18.07
CA LEU A 154 6.14 -0.29 18.55
C LEU A 154 6.26 -0.44 20.07
N LEU A 155 7.42 -0.08 20.64
CA LEU A 155 7.72 -0.33 22.05
C LEU A 155 7.40 0.87 22.95
N SER A 156 7.70 2.08 22.49
CA SER A 156 7.41 3.31 23.22
C SER A 156 6.00 3.86 22.94
N LYS A 157 5.23 3.20 22.04
CA LYS A 157 3.87 3.57 21.63
C LYS A 157 3.74 5.05 21.24
N LEU A 158 4.79 5.64 20.67
CA LEU A 158 4.77 7.02 20.23
C LEU A 158 3.94 7.16 18.95
N THR A 159 3.25 8.28 18.80
CA THR A 159 2.64 8.62 17.50
C THR A 159 3.73 8.78 16.44
N MET A 160 3.42 8.58 15.15
CA MET A 160 4.41 8.75 14.08
C MET A 160 5.08 10.13 14.11
N LYS A 161 4.33 11.18 14.43
CA LYS A 161 4.84 12.55 14.52
C LYS A 161 5.85 12.72 15.67
N GLU A 162 5.56 12.13 16.83
CA GLU A 162 6.46 12.15 17.99
C GLU A 162 7.67 11.23 17.78
N ALA A 163 7.48 10.06 17.17
CA ALA A 163 8.55 9.11 16.87
C ALA A 163 9.57 9.71 15.91
N VAL A 164 9.13 10.42 14.87
CA VAL A 164 10.03 11.14 13.95
C VAL A 164 10.86 12.18 14.70
N GLY A 165 10.23 13.07 15.47
CA GLY A 165 10.96 14.09 16.25
C GLY A 165 11.93 13.49 17.27
N THR A 166 11.47 12.49 18.03
CA THR A 166 12.26 11.78 19.04
C THR A 166 13.45 11.06 18.43
N SER A 167 13.25 10.39 17.27
CA SER A 167 14.32 9.70 16.56
C SER A 167 15.40 10.66 16.06
N LEU A 168 15.04 11.85 15.53
CA LEU A 168 16.02 12.84 15.07
C LEU A 168 16.95 13.29 16.19
N THR A 169 16.43 13.48 17.40
CA THR A 169 17.25 13.80 18.58
C THR A 169 18.20 12.65 18.94
N ILE A 170 17.71 11.40 18.95
CA ILE A 170 18.53 10.22 19.24
C ILE A 170 19.64 10.04 18.19
N ILE A 171 19.29 10.16 16.90
CA ILE A 171 20.23 10.06 15.78
C ILE A 171 21.33 11.12 15.90
N ALA A 172 20.96 12.37 16.25
CA ALA A 172 21.92 13.44 16.46
C ALA A 172 22.95 13.11 17.55
N ILE A 173 22.47 12.69 18.73
CA ILE A 173 23.32 12.32 19.88
C ILE A 173 24.23 11.16 19.50
N ASN A 174 23.67 10.06 19.00
CA ASN A 174 24.41 8.85 18.67
C ASN A 174 25.45 9.10 17.58
N SER A 175 25.07 9.79 16.52
CA SER A 175 25.95 9.95 15.37
C SER A 175 27.14 10.87 15.68
N LEU A 176 26.89 11.98 16.38
CA LEU A 176 27.97 12.87 16.83
C LEU A 176 28.89 12.17 17.84
N THR A 177 28.34 11.32 18.72
CA THR A 177 29.12 10.52 19.65
C THR A 177 30.00 9.50 18.93
N GLY A 178 29.47 8.84 17.90
CA GLY A 178 30.24 7.91 17.08
C GLY A 178 31.40 8.59 16.38
N PHE A 179 31.16 9.78 15.83
CA PHE A 179 32.21 10.59 15.22
C PHE A 179 33.28 11.03 16.23
N ILE A 180 32.90 11.41 17.45
CA ILE A 180 33.86 11.65 18.54
C ILE A 180 34.67 10.38 18.85
N GLY A 181 34.04 9.21 18.81
CA GLY A 181 34.72 7.91 18.92
C GLY A 181 35.77 7.70 17.83
N ASP A 182 35.46 8.03 16.57
CA ASP A 182 36.39 7.94 15.44
C ASP A 182 37.57 8.91 15.58
N ILE A 183 37.33 10.15 16.05
CA ILE A 183 38.40 11.13 16.34
C ILE A 183 39.35 10.56 17.40
N HIS A 184 38.81 10.03 18.49
CA HIS A 184 39.62 9.44 19.56
C HIS A 184 40.35 8.16 19.15
N ALA A 185 39.82 7.43 18.16
CA ALA A 185 40.50 6.29 17.55
C ALA A 185 41.63 6.70 16.58
N GLY A 186 41.87 8.01 16.39
CA GLY A 186 42.93 8.52 15.54
C GLY A 186 42.62 8.44 14.04
N GLN A 187 41.34 8.39 13.65
CA GLN A 187 40.96 8.38 12.24
C GLN A 187 41.31 9.70 11.54
N TYR A 188 41.81 9.60 10.31
CA TYR A 188 42.10 10.76 9.48
C TYR A 188 40.79 11.41 8.98
N ILE A 189 40.68 12.73 9.10
CA ILE A 189 39.51 13.51 8.70
C ILE A 189 39.93 14.63 7.76
N ASP A 190 39.42 14.59 6.53
CA ASP A 190 39.43 15.73 5.62
C ASP A 190 38.30 16.70 6.02
N TRP A 191 38.67 17.70 6.82
CA TRP A 191 37.73 18.71 7.31
C TRP A 191 37.12 19.55 6.20
N LEU A 192 37.85 19.79 5.10
CA LEU A 192 37.35 20.62 4.01
C LEU A 192 36.23 19.88 3.26
N PHE A 193 36.46 18.62 2.92
CA PHE A 193 35.43 17.77 2.34
C PHE A 193 34.24 17.62 3.29
N LEU A 194 34.49 17.27 4.56
CA LEU A 194 33.44 16.98 5.53
C LEU A 194 32.51 18.18 5.77
N LEU A 195 33.08 19.38 5.95
CA LEU A 195 32.31 20.59 6.20
C LEU A 195 31.56 21.05 4.94
N SER A 196 32.17 20.96 3.76
CA SER A 196 31.50 21.33 2.50
C SER A 196 30.33 20.40 2.19
N PHE A 197 30.54 19.08 2.30
CA PHE A 197 29.48 18.09 2.11
C PHE A 197 28.33 18.28 3.12
N THR A 198 28.66 18.51 4.39
CA THR A 198 27.65 18.76 5.43
C THR A 198 26.90 20.07 5.18
N GLY A 199 27.59 21.13 4.71
CA GLY A 199 26.96 22.38 4.28
C GLY A 199 25.92 22.18 3.18
N ILE A 200 26.27 21.43 2.14
CA ILE A 200 25.35 21.07 1.04
C ILE A 200 24.16 20.26 1.56
N ALA A 201 24.41 19.27 2.43
CA ALA A 201 23.35 18.46 3.03
C ALA A 201 22.37 19.30 3.86
N MET A 202 22.88 20.25 4.66
CA MET A 202 22.04 21.17 5.44
C MET A 202 21.19 22.07 4.52
N ALA A 203 21.77 22.64 3.45
CA ALA A 203 21.02 23.41 2.47
C ALA A 203 19.91 22.56 1.81
N GLY A 204 20.21 21.30 1.50
CA GLY A 204 19.24 20.33 0.96
C GLY A 204 18.03 20.13 1.86
N ILE A 205 18.19 20.14 3.20
CA ILE A 205 17.05 20.05 4.14
C ILE A 205 16.15 21.28 4.02
N PHE A 206 16.71 22.49 3.97
CA PHE A 206 15.92 23.70 3.86
C PHE A 206 15.11 23.71 2.55
N VAL A 207 15.77 23.40 1.43
CA VAL A 207 15.11 23.28 0.12
C VAL A 207 14.02 22.19 0.15
N GLY A 208 14.34 21.00 0.65
CA GLY A 208 13.38 19.90 0.76
C GLY A 208 12.19 20.24 1.65
N SER A 209 12.43 20.91 2.78
CA SER A 209 11.38 21.34 3.70
C SER A 209 10.45 22.39 3.07
N TYR A 210 11.01 23.30 2.26
CA TYR A 210 10.25 24.30 1.53
C TYR A 210 9.34 23.64 0.48
N PHE A 211 9.88 22.75 -0.36
CA PHE A 211 9.09 22.05 -1.38
C PHE A 211 8.07 21.06 -0.78
N SER A 212 8.39 20.42 0.35
CA SER A 212 7.45 19.54 1.04
C SER A 212 6.19 20.28 1.51
N GLY A 213 6.26 21.59 1.74
CA GLY A 213 5.08 22.40 2.06
C GLY A 213 4.23 22.78 0.84
N LEU A 214 4.80 22.72 -0.37
CA LEU A 214 4.13 23.11 -1.62
C LEU A 214 3.36 21.96 -2.28
N ILE A 215 3.71 20.71 -1.95
CA ILE A 215 3.09 19.51 -2.51
C ILE A 215 2.11 18.95 -1.48
N SER A 216 0.81 18.93 -1.80
CA SER A 216 -0.17 18.31 -0.91
C SER A 216 0.02 16.79 -0.87
N GLU A 217 -0.09 16.20 0.32
CA GLU A 217 -0.08 14.75 0.51
C GLU A 217 -1.11 14.07 -0.41
N GLN A 218 -2.27 14.71 -0.60
CA GLN A 218 -3.32 14.25 -1.50
C GLN A 218 -2.85 14.18 -2.97
N LYS A 219 -2.10 15.17 -3.47
CA LYS A 219 -1.58 15.12 -4.85
C LYS A 219 -0.56 13.99 -5.04
N LEU A 220 0.26 13.71 -4.03
CA LEU A 220 1.21 12.58 -4.07
C LEU A 220 0.46 11.24 -4.06
N LYS A 221 -0.55 11.09 -3.20
CA LYS A 221 -1.42 9.91 -3.18
C LYS A 221 -2.16 9.73 -4.49
N ASN A 222 -2.71 10.81 -5.07
CA ASN A 222 -3.41 10.76 -6.35
C ASN A 222 -2.47 10.42 -7.51
N TYR A 223 -1.21 10.88 -7.49
CA TYR A 223 -0.20 10.48 -8.48
C TYR A 223 0.13 8.98 -8.37
N SER A 224 0.24 8.43 -7.14
CA SER A 224 0.43 6.99 -6.94
C SER A 224 -0.82 6.15 -7.24
N ALA A 225 -2.02 6.68 -6.98
CA ALA A 225 -3.29 6.00 -7.19
C ALA A 225 -3.73 6.00 -8.66
N GLY A 226 -3.35 7.02 -9.44
CA GLY A 226 -3.60 7.07 -10.88
C GLY A 226 -2.74 6.13 -11.71
N ILE A 227 -1.72 5.50 -11.12
CA ILE A 227 -0.79 4.58 -11.79
C ILE A 227 -1.31 3.13 -11.79
N HIS A 228 -2.25 2.78 -10.91
CA HIS A 228 -2.70 1.39 -10.73
C HIS A 228 -4.23 1.25 -10.78
N MET A 229 -4.69 0.12 -11.27
CA MET A 229 -6.08 -0.31 -11.15
C MET A 229 -6.53 -0.33 -9.68
N LYS A 230 -7.71 0.23 -9.39
CA LYS A 230 -8.39 0.12 -8.10
C LYS A 230 -9.79 -0.41 -8.31
N ILE A 231 -10.18 -1.39 -7.49
CA ILE A 231 -11.55 -1.94 -7.42
C ILE A 231 -12.09 -1.60 -6.03
N GLU A 232 -13.22 -0.91 -5.96
CA GLU A 232 -13.90 -0.59 -4.72
C GLU A 232 -15.34 -1.12 -4.75
N GLN A 233 -15.68 -1.99 -3.79
CA GLN A 233 -17.03 -2.47 -3.58
C GLN A 233 -17.79 -1.52 -2.66
N ILE A 234 -18.95 -1.07 -3.11
CA ILE A 234 -19.89 -0.24 -2.37
C ILE A 234 -21.08 -1.14 -2.05
N TYR A 235 -21.07 -1.68 -0.83
CA TYR A 235 -22.04 -2.69 -0.41
C TYR A 235 -23.13 -2.06 0.48
N THR A 236 -24.40 -2.28 0.13
CA THR A 236 -25.55 -1.79 0.89
C THR A 236 -26.15 -2.93 1.70
N GLY A 237 -25.87 -2.94 3.01
CA GLY A 237 -26.27 -4.04 3.90
C GLY A 237 -27.77 -4.32 3.97
N CYS A 238 -28.64 -3.31 3.83
CA CYS A 238 -30.09 -3.52 3.90
C CYS A 238 -30.69 -4.20 2.65
N LEU A 239 -30.03 -4.07 1.50
CA LEU A 239 -30.39 -4.75 0.24
C LEU A 239 -29.52 -5.98 -0.02
N ALA A 240 -28.45 -6.14 0.76
CA ALA A 240 -27.36 -7.07 0.49
C ALA A 240 -26.86 -6.95 -0.97
N GLN A 241 -26.77 -5.71 -1.48
CA GLN A 241 -26.42 -5.38 -2.86
C GLN A 241 -24.98 -4.83 -2.92
N GLY A 242 -24.20 -5.31 -3.88
CA GLY A 242 -22.86 -4.85 -4.20
C GLY A 242 -22.84 -4.05 -5.50
N SER A 243 -22.48 -2.78 -5.40
CA SER A 243 -22.12 -1.94 -6.53
C SER A 243 -20.61 -1.77 -6.60
N TYR A 244 -20.04 -1.58 -7.79
CA TYR A 244 -18.58 -1.56 -7.95
C TYR A 244 -18.11 -0.31 -8.66
N TYR A 245 -17.12 0.36 -8.10
CA TYR A 245 -16.40 1.47 -8.73
C TYR A 245 -14.97 1.01 -9.04
N ILE A 246 -14.62 0.96 -10.32
CA ILE A 246 -13.32 0.50 -10.80
C ILE A 246 -12.70 1.60 -11.65
N HIS A 247 -11.41 1.87 -11.49
CA HIS A 247 -10.72 2.83 -12.34
C HIS A 247 -9.26 2.48 -12.59
N SER A 248 -8.74 2.97 -13.72
CA SER A 248 -7.34 2.89 -14.13
C SER A 248 -7.00 4.10 -14.98
N LYS A 249 -5.82 4.72 -14.77
CA LYS A 249 -5.31 5.89 -15.52
C LYS A 249 -6.34 6.99 -15.79
N GLY A 250 -7.11 7.37 -14.78
CA GLY A 250 -8.08 8.47 -14.87
C GLY A 250 -9.36 8.14 -15.66
N GLU A 251 -9.55 6.91 -16.12
CA GLU A 251 -10.83 6.42 -16.64
C GLU A 251 -11.44 5.42 -15.65
N GLY A 252 -12.76 5.45 -15.50
CA GLY A 252 -13.46 4.58 -14.55
C GLY A 252 -14.75 4.00 -15.09
N VAL A 253 -15.23 2.98 -14.42
CA VAL A 253 -16.53 2.34 -14.63
C VAL A 253 -17.26 2.18 -13.31
N VAL A 254 -18.58 2.20 -13.39
CA VAL A 254 -19.45 1.80 -12.29
C VAL A 254 -20.30 0.63 -12.74
N ILE A 255 -20.36 -0.43 -11.93
CA ILE A 255 -21.16 -1.62 -12.19
C ILE A 255 -22.32 -1.64 -11.19
N ASP A 256 -23.54 -1.83 -11.71
CA ASP A 256 -24.81 -1.89 -10.98
C ASP A 256 -24.96 -0.75 -9.94
N PRO A 257 -24.96 0.54 -10.38
CA PRO A 257 -25.04 1.68 -9.48
C PRO A 257 -26.37 1.73 -8.71
N LEU A 258 -26.29 1.97 -7.41
CA LEU A 258 -27.44 2.30 -6.57
C LEU A 258 -28.10 3.61 -7.01
N ARG A 259 -29.35 3.82 -6.59
CA ARG A 259 -30.13 5.02 -6.94
C ARG A 259 -29.41 6.33 -6.59
N GLU A 260 -28.77 6.36 -5.43
CA GLU A 260 -28.01 7.52 -4.96
C GLU A 260 -26.63 7.54 -5.62
N VAL A 261 -26.44 8.51 -6.53
CA VAL A 261 -25.23 8.55 -7.38
C VAL A 261 -24.08 9.36 -6.79
N THR A 262 -24.35 10.16 -5.76
CA THR A 262 -23.37 11.03 -5.09
C THR A 262 -22.11 10.28 -4.63
N PRO A 263 -22.20 9.07 -4.04
CA PRO A 263 -21.02 8.33 -3.61
C PRO A 263 -20.04 8.01 -4.75
N TYR A 264 -20.52 7.79 -5.98
CA TYR A 264 -19.66 7.54 -7.14
C TYR A 264 -19.02 8.83 -7.67
N LEU A 265 -19.79 9.93 -7.70
CA LEU A 265 -19.30 11.23 -8.16
C LEU A 265 -18.22 11.79 -7.25
N GLU A 266 -18.37 11.66 -5.94
CA GLU A 266 -17.38 12.09 -4.96
C GLU A 266 -16.07 11.31 -5.09
N ARG A 267 -16.15 9.98 -5.28
CA ARG A 267 -15.00 9.12 -5.55
C ARG A 267 -14.30 9.50 -6.84
N ALA A 268 -15.04 9.58 -7.94
CA ALA A 268 -14.51 9.98 -9.24
C ALA A 268 -13.82 11.36 -9.17
N LYS A 269 -14.39 12.32 -8.44
CA LYS A 269 -13.77 13.63 -8.22
C LYS A 269 -12.50 13.55 -7.37
N ALA A 270 -12.52 12.78 -6.28
CA ALA A 270 -11.37 12.62 -5.38
C ALA A 270 -10.19 11.93 -6.09
N ASP A 271 -10.49 10.94 -6.93
CA ASP A 271 -9.53 10.15 -7.70
C ASP A 271 -9.12 10.82 -9.03
N ASN A 272 -9.75 11.95 -9.40
CA ASN A 272 -9.60 12.63 -10.69
C ASN A 272 -9.85 11.68 -11.88
N VAL A 273 -10.96 10.95 -11.81
CA VAL A 273 -11.38 9.93 -12.76
C VAL A 273 -12.61 10.40 -13.53
N ARG A 274 -12.60 10.15 -14.84
CA ARG A 274 -13.77 10.28 -15.70
C ARG A 274 -14.47 8.93 -15.80
N ILE A 275 -15.69 8.83 -15.26
CA ILE A 275 -16.53 7.65 -15.44
C ILE A 275 -16.92 7.57 -16.92
N LYS A 276 -16.51 6.51 -17.59
CA LYS A 276 -16.66 6.30 -19.04
C LYS A 276 -17.81 5.36 -19.36
N TYR A 277 -17.96 4.31 -18.55
CA TYR A 277 -19.03 3.33 -18.71
C TYR A 277 -19.78 3.13 -17.41
N ILE A 278 -21.08 2.85 -17.57
CA ILE A 278 -21.94 2.33 -16.51
C ILE A 278 -22.41 0.97 -16.99
N PHE A 279 -21.95 -0.07 -16.34
CA PHE A 279 -22.27 -1.45 -16.68
C PHE A 279 -23.44 -1.92 -15.82
N GLU A 280 -24.48 -2.39 -16.49
CA GLU A 280 -25.61 -3.05 -15.84
C GLU A 280 -25.54 -4.53 -16.20
N THR A 281 -25.44 -5.38 -15.16
CA THR A 281 -25.37 -6.82 -15.34
C THR A 281 -26.70 -7.38 -15.86
N HIS A 282 -27.82 -6.80 -15.42
CA HIS A 282 -29.17 -7.17 -15.82
C HIS A 282 -30.16 -6.06 -15.45
N PHE A 283 -31.44 -6.21 -15.83
CA PHE A 283 -32.51 -5.39 -15.29
C PHE A 283 -32.85 -5.81 -13.85
N HIS A 284 -32.40 -5.02 -12.88
CA HIS A 284 -32.66 -5.25 -11.46
C HIS A 284 -34.16 -5.16 -11.12
N ALA A 285 -34.66 -6.11 -10.33
CA ALA A 285 -36.07 -6.18 -9.91
C ALA A 285 -36.30 -5.70 -8.46
N ASP A 286 -35.24 -5.58 -7.70
CA ASP A 286 -35.19 -5.42 -6.25
C ASP A 286 -34.78 -3.99 -5.82
N PHE A 287 -34.10 -3.24 -6.70
CA PHE A 287 -33.82 -1.83 -6.51
C PHE A 287 -33.91 -1.01 -7.80
N VAL A 288 -34.06 0.31 -7.65
CA VAL A 288 -34.01 1.24 -8.78
C VAL A 288 -32.56 1.67 -8.98
N SER A 289 -31.95 1.27 -10.10
CA SER A 289 -30.58 1.67 -10.39
C SER A 289 -30.44 3.18 -10.69
N GLY A 290 -29.28 3.72 -10.34
CA GLY A 290 -28.87 5.11 -10.58
C GLY A 290 -28.26 5.36 -11.96
N HIS A 291 -28.20 4.38 -12.86
CA HIS A 291 -27.47 4.48 -14.14
C HIS A 291 -27.87 5.68 -14.99
N VAL A 292 -29.16 6.00 -15.12
CA VAL A 292 -29.61 7.14 -15.95
C VAL A 292 -29.09 8.46 -15.37
N THR A 293 -29.29 8.68 -14.07
CA THR A 293 -28.85 9.92 -13.40
C THR A 293 -27.33 10.03 -13.38
N LEU A 294 -26.62 8.91 -13.20
CA LEU A 294 -25.16 8.91 -13.25
C LEU A 294 -24.64 9.22 -14.66
N ALA A 295 -25.26 8.65 -15.70
CA ALA A 295 -24.93 8.93 -17.10
C ALA A 295 -25.15 10.40 -17.45
N GLU A 296 -26.29 10.98 -17.04
CA GLU A 296 -26.60 12.40 -17.26
C GLU A 296 -25.55 13.34 -16.63
N LYS A 297 -25.05 13.01 -15.43
CA LYS A 297 -24.07 13.83 -14.71
C LYS A 297 -22.64 13.66 -15.19
N THR A 298 -22.30 12.52 -15.79
CA THR A 298 -20.91 12.16 -16.15
C THR A 298 -20.66 12.12 -17.65
N GLY A 299 -21.70 11.98 -18.45
CA GLY A 299 -21.61 11.64 -19.87
C GLY A 299 -21.21 10.19 -20.14
N ALA A 300 -21.19 9.32 -19.12
CA ALA A 300 -20.85 7.91 -19.26
C ALA A 300 -21.87 7.15 -20.12
N GLN A 301 -21.38 6.17 -20.88
CA GLN A 301 -22.23 5.30 -21.69
C GLN A 301 -22.77 4.15 -20.83
N ILE A 302 -24.10 4.03 -20.78
CA ILE A 302 -24.78 2.90 -20.15
C ILE A 302 -24.69 1.70 -21.08
N VAL A 303 -24.31 0.54 -20.55
CA VAL A 303 -24.13 -0.70 -21.31
C VAL A 303 -24.93 -1.81 -20.64
N TYR A 304 -25.71 -2.52 -21.45
CA TYR A 304 -26.42 -3.74 -21.09
C TYR A 304 -25.98 -4.90 -21.99
N GLY A 305 -26.30 -6.12 -21.57
CA GLY A 305 -26.09 -7.32 -22.36
C GLY A 305 -26.99 -7.47 -23.60
N PRO A 306 -26.75 -8.52 -24.42
CA PRO A 306 -27.55 -8.83 -25.58
C PRO A 306 -29.05 -8.96 -25.25
N GLY A 307 -29.90 -8.44 -26.13
CA GLY A 307 -31.36 -8.55 -25.99
C GLY A 307 -32.00 -7.52 -25.06
N ALA A 308 -31.21 -6.68 -24.36
CA ALA A 308 -31.75 -5.60 -23.56
C ALA A 308 -32.41 -4.51 -24.44
N THR A 309 -33.67 -4.18 -24.13
CA THR A 309 -34.46 -3.13 -24.79
C THR A 309 -34.96 -2.08 -23.79
N PRO A 310 -34.07 -1.24 -23.22
CA PRO A 310 -34.47 -0.20 -22.29
C PRO A 310 -35.23 0.93 -23.00
N ALA A 311 -36.08 1.65 -22.24
CA ALA A 311 -36.79 2.84 -22.72
C ALA A 311 -35.91 4.11 -22.80
N PHE A 312 -34.62 3.99 -22.51
CA PHE A 312 -33.63 5.08 -22.49
C PHE A 312 -32.42 4.72 -23.36
N LYS A 313 -31.58 5.71 -23.67
CA LYS A 313 -30.39 5.50 -24.48
C LYS A 313 -29.38 4.64 -23.73
N ALA A 314 -29.13 3.43 -24.23
CA ALA A 314 -28.09 2.54 -23.76
C ALA A 314 -27.43 1.83 -24.95
N HIS A 315 -26.25 1.27 -24.71
CA HIS A 315 -25.57 0.39 -25.65
C HIS A 315 -25.88 -1.06 -25.32
N THR A 316 -26.65 -1.70 -26.19
CA THR A 316 -26.91 -3.14 -26.12
C THR A 316 -25.70 -3.86 -26.71
N SER A 317 -24.83 -4.36 -25.83
CA SER A 317 -23.57 -5.01 -26.17
C SER A 317 -23.77 -6.39 -26.78
N LYS A 318 -22.74 -6.89 -27.46
CA LYS A 318 -22.66 -8.30 -27.91
C LYS A 318 -21.85 -9.14 -26.93
N ASP A 319 -22.08 -10.45 -26.93
CA ASP A 319 -21.23 -11.42 -26.25
C ASP A 319 -19.78 -11.30 -26.75
N GLY A 320 -18.83 -11.22 -25.82
CA GLY A 320 -17.40 -11.08 -26.08
C GLY A 320 -16.92 -9.67 -26.43
N GLU A 321 -17.79 -8.66 -26.41
CA GLU A 321 -17.40 -7.27 -26.66
C GLU A 321 -16.45 -6.74 -25.58
N ILE A 322 -15.45 -5.95 -26.01
CA ILE A 322 -14.35 -5.47 -25.16
C ILE A 322 -14.46 -3.95 -24.97
N PHE A 323 -14.39 -3.52 -23.71
CA PHE A 323 -14.41 -2.12 -23.29
C PHE A 323 -13.07 -1.76 -22.63
N LYS A 324 -12.35 -0.79 -23.20
CA LYS A 324 -11.08 -0.29 -22.67
C LYS A 324 -11.29 0.86 -21.69
N VAL A 325 -10.62 0.80 -20.53
CA VAL A 325 -10.72 1.80 -19.45
C VAL A 325 -9.31 2.03 -18.91
N GLY A 326 -8.65 3.10 -19.34
CA GLY A 326 -7.23 3.28 -19.02
C GLY A 326 -6.37 2.12 -19.53
N ASP A 327 -5.64 1.45 -18.63
CA ASP A 327 -4.82 0.28 -18.96
C ASP A 327 -5.53 -1.07 -18.79
N ILE A 328 -6.76 -1.08 -18.25
CA ILE A 328 -7.53 -2.31 -18.03
C ILE A 328 -8.58 -2.52 -19.11
N THR A 329 -9.06 -3.76 -19.22
CA THR A 329 -10.11 -4.10 -20.18
C THR A 329 -11.21 -4.92 -19.53
N PHE A 330 -12.45 -4.60 -19.87
CA PHE A 330 -13.61 -5.42 -19.53
C PHE A 330 -14.09 -6.16 -20.77
N LYS A 331 -14.36 -7.45 -20.64
CA LYS A 331 -15.04 -8.26 -21.65
C LYS A 331 -16.41 -8.64 -21.14
N LEU A 332 -17.46 -8.30 -21.89
CA LEU A 332 -18.81 -8.74 -21.57
C LEU A 332 -18.97 -10.20 -21.99
N LEU A 333 -19.50 -11.04 -21.11
CA LEU A 333 -19.89 -12.41 -21.41
C LEU A 333 -21.40 -12.51 -21.19
N HIS A 334 -22.13 -12.91 -22.22
CA HIS A 334 -23.58 -13.08 -22.12
C HIS A 334 -23.90 -14.35 -21.34
N THR A 335 -24.67 -14.21 -20.27
CA THR A 335 -24.97 -15.27 -19.31
C THR A 335 -26.47 -15.28 -18.98
N PRO A 336 -27.34 -15.60 -19.95
CA PRO A 336 -28.78 -15.67 -19.71
C PRO A 336 -29.09 -16.73 -18.65
N GLY A 337 -30.12 -16.47 -17.84
CA GLY A 337 -30.56 -17.39 -16.81
C GLY A 337 -31.42 -16.71 -15.75
N HIS A 338 -30.82 -15.81 -14.97
CA HIS A 338 -31.59 -14.98 -14.03
C HIS A 338 -32.55 -14.05 -14.79
N THR A 339 -32.03 -13.37 -15.82
CA THR A 339 -32.80 -12.71 -16.88
C THR A 339 -32.18 -13.06 -18.24
N MET A 340 -32.84 -12.70 -19.35
CA MET A 340 -32.35 -13.05 -20.68
C MET A 340 -31.19 -12.17 -21.17
N GLU A 341 -31.14 -10.93 -20.71
CA GLU A 341 -30.05 -9.99 -21.00
C GLU A 341 -28.89 -10.07 -20.00
N SER A 342 -29.03 -10.88 -18.95
CA SER A 342 -28.02 -11.10 -17.91
C SER A 342 -26.64 -11.32 -18.52
N SER A 343 -25.66 -10.54 -18.05
CA SER A 343 -24.29 -10.58 -18.51
C SER A 343 -23.32 -10.37 -17.36
N VAL A 344 -22.16 -11.01 -17.47
CA VAL A 344 -21.05 -10.82 -16.53
C VAL A 344 -19.93 -10.03 -17.19
N PHE A 345 -19.20 -9.25 -16.40
CA PHE A 345 -18.08 -8.43 -16.87
C PHE A 345 -16.77 -9.01 -16.38
N LEU A 346 -15.97 -9.54 -17.29
CA LEU A 346 -14.63 -10.08 -17.01
C LEU A 346 -13.58 -8.98 -17.13
N LEU A 347 -12.93 -8.66 -16.02
CA LEU A 347 -11.87 -7.67 -15.93
C LEU A 347 -10.50 -8.33 -16.14
N SER A 348 -9.73 -7.79 -17.09
CA SER A 348 -8.30 -8.09 -17.24
C SER A 348 -7.44 -6.93 -16.73
N ASP A 349 -6.37 -7.25 -16.01
CA ASP A 349 -5.41 -6.29 -15.46
C ASP A 349 -4.54 -5.61 -16.54
N GLU A 350 -3.61 -4.75 -16.12
CA GLU A 350 -2.73 -4.01 -17.04
C GLU A 350 -1.76 -4.92 -17.81
N GLN A 351 -1.62 -6.18 -17.41
CA GLN A 351 -0.82 -7.20 -18.11
C GLN A 351 -1.68 -8.12 -18.99
N GLY A 352 -3.00 -7.86 -19.08
CA GLY A 352 -3.94 -8.66 -19.85
C GLY A 352 -4.32 -9.98 -19.19
N ARG A 353 -4.09 -10.15 -17.89
CA ARG A 353 -4.49 -11.37 -17.16
C ARG A 353 -5.89 -11.20 -16.60
N GLU A 354 -6.70 -12.25 -16.72
CA GLU A 354 -8.04 -12.31 -16.13
C GLU A 354 -7.94 -12.21 -14.59
N HIS A 355 -8.42 -11.09 -14.04
CA HIS A 355 -8.21 -10.72 -12.66
C HIS A 355 -9.48 -10.91 -11.81
N ALA A 356 -10.61 -10.42 -12.32
CA ALA A 356 -11.88 -10.46 -11.61
C ALA A 356 -13.06 -10.62 -12.57
N VAL A 357 -14.18 -11.13 -12.08
CA VAL A 357 -15.45 -11.22 -12.81
C VAL A 357 -16.58 -10.69 -11.95
N PHE A 358 -17.34 -9.75 -12.52
CA PHE A 358 -18.53 -9.18 -11.88
C PHE A 358 -19.74 -9.93 -12.39
N THR A 359 -20.31 -10.78 -11.54
CA THR A 359 -21.22 -11.86 -11.95
C THR A 359 -22.70 -11.49 -11.93
N GLY A 360 -23.03 -10.28 -11.45
CA GLY A 360 -24.41 -9.88 -11.26
C GLY A 360 -25.14 -10.93 -10.40
N ASP A 361 -26.35 -11.28 -10.85
CA ASP A 361 -27.16 -12.34 -10.27
C ASP A 361 -27.00 -13.68 -11.01
N THR A 362 -25.99 -13.84 -11.87
CA THR A 362 -25.72 -15.14 -12.52
C THR A 362 -25.08 -16.14 -11.55
N LEU A 363 -24.06 -15.70 -10.81
CA LEU A 363 -23.35 -16.49 -9.82
C LEU A 363 -23.20 -15.68 -8.54
N PHE A 364 -23.65 -16.24 -7.42
CA PHE A 364 -23.39 -15.73 -6.08
C PHE A 364 -22.26 -16.54 -5.42
N LEU A 365 -21.84 -16.11 -4.24
CA LEU A 365 -20.96 -16.93 -3.42
C LEU A 365 -21.78 -18.03 -2.74
N GLY A 366 -21.52 -19.28 -3.09
CA GLY A 366 -22.20 -20.47 -2.58
C GLY A 366 -23.58 -20.74 -3.20
N ASP A 367 -24.02 -19.95 -4.18
CA ASP A 367 -25.35 -20.10 -4.80
C ASP A 367 -25.42 -19.45 -6.21
N VAL A 368 -26.58 -19.51 -6.85
CA VAL A 368 -26.85 -18.90 -8.17
C VAL A 368 -28.17 -18.12 -8.16
N GLY A 369 -28.37 -17.21 -9.12
CA GLY A 369 -29.61 -16.44 -9.26
C GLY A 369 -30.83 -17.32 -9.48
N ARG A 370 -31.97 -16.92 -8.92
CA ARG A 370 -33.22 -17.63 -9.20
C ARG A 370 -33.76 -17.30 -10.60
N PRO A 371 -34.25 -18.30 -11.36
CA PRO A 371 -34.84 -18.13 -12.69
C PRO A 371 -36.37 -17.87 -12.69
N ASP A 372 -36.97 -17.64 -11.52
CA ASP A 372 -38.44 -17.55 -11.36
C ASP A 372 -39.01 -16.13 -11.50
N LEU A 373 -38.18 -15.09 -11.26
CA LEU A 373 -38.66 -13.70 -11.15
C LEU A 373 -38.99 -13.05 -12.50
N ALA A 374 -38.34 -13.47 -13.59
CA ALA A 374 -38.47 -12.86 -14.92
C ALA A 374 -39.67 -13.39 -15.76
N GLN A 375 -40.51 -14.27 -15.20
CA GLN A 375 -41.51 -15.03 -15.97
C GLN A 375 -42.79 -14.27 -16.32
N LYS A 376 -43.03 -13.08 -15.76
CA LYS A 376 -44.31 -12.39 -15.97
C LYS A 376 -44.45 -11.90 -17.41
N GLY A 377 -45.09 -12.73 -18.24
CA GLY A 377 -45.48 -12.41 -19.63
C GLY A 377 -44.60 -13.02 -20.72
N ALA A 378 -43.67 -13.93 -20.41
CA ALA A 378 -42.79 -14.57 -21.39
C ALA A 378 -43.27 -16.00 -21.76
N GLU A 379 -42.98 -16.43 -23.00
CA GLU A 379 -43.14 -17.84 -23.42
C GLU A 379 -42.21 -18.81 -22.69
N LEU A 380 -41.17 -18.29 -22.02
CA LEU A 380 -40.12 -19.07 -21.36
C LEU A 380 -40.54 -19.58 -19.99
N THR A 381 -40.26 -20.85 -19.73
CA THR A 381 -40.54 -21.52 -18.45
C THR A 381 -39.39 -21.35 -17.45
N GLN A 382 -39.61 -21.78 -16.20
CA GLN A 382 -38.56 -21.78 -15.17
C GLN A 382 -37.41 -22.72 -15.54
N GLU A 383 -37.78 -23.86 -16.12
CA GLU A 383 -36.89 -24.92 -16.55
C GLU A 383 -36.01 -24.44 -17.71
N ASP A 384 -36.56 -23.65 -18.64
CA ASP A 384 -35.79 -23.04 -19.73
C ASP A 384 -34.74 -22.07 -19.18
N LEU A 385 -35.14 -21.16 -18.28
CA LEU A 385 -34.24 -20.19 -17.65
C LEU A 385 -33.17 -20.88 -16.78
N ALA A 386 -33.53 -21.95 -16.07
CA ALA A 386 -32.58 -22.78 -15.35
C ALA A 386 -31.59 -23.48 -16.28
N SER A 387 -32.05 -23.95 -17.45
CA SER A 387 -31.20 -24.56 -18.48
C SER A 387 -30.22 -23.55 -19.06
N TYR A 388 -30.67 -22.32 -19.36
CA TYR A 388 -29.78 -21.24 -19.79
C TYR A 388 -28.76 -20.89 -18.72
N LEU A 389 -29.18 -20.78 -17.45
CA LEU A 389 -28.28 -20.49 -16.34
C LEU A 389 -27.20 -21.57 -16.19
N TYR A 390 -27.59 -22.84 -16.28
CA TYR A 390 -26.66 -23.96 -16.25
C TYR A 390 -25.60 -23.85 -17.37
N ASP A 391 -26.04 -23.56 -18.60
CA ASP A 391 -25.16 -23.39 -19.74
C ASP A 391 -24.22 -22.18 -19.58
N SER A 392 -24.74 -21.06 -19.08
CA SER A 392 -23.96 -19.85 -18.77
C SER A 392 -22.85 -20.14 -17.77
N LEU A 393 -23.17 -20.83 -16.68
CA LEU A 393 -22.20 -21.21 -15.66
C LEU A 393 -21.15 -22.16 -16.23
N ARG A 394 -21.56 -23.21 -16.95
CA ARG A 394 -20.64 -24.25 -17.44
C ARG A 394 -19.77 -23.81 -18.60
N LYS A 395 -20.30 -22.99 -19.52
CA LYS A 395 -19.62 -22.63 -20.77
C LYS A 395 -18.91 -21.27 -20.72
N LYS A 396 -19.32 -20.36 -19.83
CA LYS A 396 -18.76 -18.99 -19.77
C LYS A 396 -17.95 -18.73 -18.50
N ILE A 397 -18.48 -19.12 -17.33
CA ILE A 397 -17.85 -18.80 -16.04
C ILE A 397 -16.87 -19.88 -15.62
N MET A 398 -17.28 -21.16 -15.62
CA MET A 398 -16.45 -22.28 -15.16
C MET A 398 -15.12 -22.46 -15.93
N PRO A 399 -15.00 -22.13 -17.23
CA PRO A 399 -13.73 -22.20 -17.93
C PRO A 399 -12.69 -21.14 -17.51
N LEU A 400 -13.09 -20.10 -16.78
CA LEU A 400 -12.17 -19.06 -16.32
C LEU A 400 -11.18 -19.62 -15.28
N PRO A 401 -9.97 -19.03 -15.14
CA PRO A 401 -8.96 -19.45 -14.18
C PRO A 401 -9.46 -19.41 -12.73
N ASP A 402 -8.99 -20.36 -11.92
CA ASP A 402 -9.36 -20.47 -10.51
C ASP A 402 -8.95 -19.25 -9.67
N SER A 403 -7.93 -18.51 -10.12
CA SER A 403 -7.44 -17.29 -9.47
C SER A 403 -8.35 -16.08 -9.67
N VAL A 404 -9.32 -16.12 -10.58
CA VAL A 404 -10.23 -15.01 -10.84
C VAL A 404 -11.07 -14.74 -9.60
N ILE A 405 -11.16 -13.47 -9.19
CA ILE A 405 -12.00 -13.03 -8.08
C ILE A 405 -13.44 -12.82 -8.56
N VAL A 406 -14.41 -13.41 -7.88
CA VAL A 406 -15.84 -13.30 -8.15
C VAL A 406 -16.45 -12.20 -7.29
N TYR A 407 -17.14 -11.27 -7.96
CA TYR A 407 -17.87 -10.15 -7.36
C TYR A 407 -19.36 -10.21 -7.77
N PRO A 408 -20.24 -10.76 -6.92
CA PRO A 408 -21.67 -10.86 -7.23
C PRO A 408 -22.42 -9.53 -7.04
N ALA A 409 -23.60 -9.36 -7.64
CA ALA A 409 -24.45 -8.20 -7.32
C ALA A 409 -25.13 -8.33 -5.95
N HIS A 410 -25.31 -9.55 -5.42
CA HIS A 410 -25.92 -9.78 -4.12
C HIS A 410 -25.17 -10.78 -3.23
N GLY A 411 -25.38 -10.66 -1.92
CA GLY A 411 -24.84 -11.58 -0.89
C GLY A 411 -25.86 -11.97 0.17
N ALA A 412 -25.40 -12.56 1.28
CA ALA A 412 -26.27 -13.07 2.35
C ALA A 412 -27.30 -12.03 2.83
N GLY A 413 -28.58 -12.43 2.81
CA GLY A 413 -29.72 -11.59 3.20
C GLY A 413 -30.55 -11.08 2.02
N SER A 414 -30.06 -11.17 0.78
CA SER A 414 -30.86 -10.82 -0.41
C SER A 414 -31.90 -11.90 -0.72
N ALA A 415 -33.04 -11.46 -1.26
CA ALA A 415 -34.09 -12.34 -1.74
C ALA A 415 -33.77 -12.99 -3.10
N CYS A 416 -32.68 -12.60 -3.78
CA CYS A 416 -32.32 -13.10 -5.12
C CYS A 416 -31.64 -14.48 -5.10
N GLY A 417 -31.11 -14.92 -3.96
CA GLY A 417 -30.50 -16.23 -3.74
C GLY A 417 -31.06 -16.95 -2.49
N LYS A 418 -30.76 -18.24 -2.30
CA LYS A 418 -31.25 -19.03 -1.17
C LYS A 418 -30.21 -19.17 -0.05
N ASN A 419 -28.98 -19.56 -0.39
CA ASN A 419 -27.94 -19.96 0.56
C ASN A 419 -26.60 -19.23 0.32
N MET A 420 -26.65 -17.90 0.15
CA MET A 420 -25.46 -17.10 -0.11
C MET A 420 -24.53 -17.00 1.11
N MET A 421 -23.22 -17.00 0.85
CA MET A 421 -22.18 -16.79 1.84
C MET A 421 -22.19 -15.35 2.41
N LYS A 422 -21.53 -15.15 3.56
CA LYS A 422 -21.47 -13.82 4.24
C LYS A 422 -20.40 -12.92 3.63
N GLU A 423 -19.37 -13.52 3.06
CA GLU A 423 -18.32 -12.88 2.29
C GLU A 423 -18.93 -12.14 1.09
N THR A 424 -18.29 -11.07 0.65
CA THR A 424 -18.80 -10.22 -0.44
C THR A 424 -18.00 -10.36 -1.74
N TYR A 425 -16.91 -11.15 -1.70
CA TYR A 425 -16.15 -11.62 -2.85
C TYR A 425 -15.37 -12.89 -2.47
N ASP A 426 -15.01 -13.71 -3.45
CA ASP A 426 -14.19 -14.91 -3.26
C ASP A 426 -13.49 -15.32 -4.57
N THR A 427 -12.61 -16.31 -4.54
CA THR A 427 -12.00 -16.89 -5.74
C THR A 427 -12.94 -17.85 -6.45
N LEU A 428 -12.92 -17.83 -7.77
CA LEU A 428 -13.70 -18.76 -8.59
C LEU A 428 -13.30 -20.23 -8.32
N GLY A 429 -12.01 -20.48 -8.05
CA GLY A 429 -11.53 -21.81 -7.67
C GLY A 429 -12.17 -22.35 -6.38
N ASN A 430 -12.54 -21.48 -5.43
CA ASN A 430 -13.28 -21.90 -4.25
C ASN A 430 -14.75 -22.18 -4.58
N GLN A 431 -15.36 -21.34 -5.44
CA GLN A 431 -16.76 -21.50 -5.87
C GLN A 431 -17.01 -22.71 -6.80
N LYS A 432 -15.95 -23.30 -7.37
CA LYS A 432 -16.01 -24.54 -8.16
C LYS A 432 -16.03 -25.82 -7.30
N LYS A 433 -15.57 -25.75 -6.05
CA LYS A 433 -15.51 -26.89 -5.13
C LYS A 433 -16.88 -27.13 -4.51
#